data_AF-Q9AJ72-F1
#
_entry.id   AF-Q9AJ72-F1
#
_cell.length_a   1.000
_cell.length_b   1.000
_cell.length_c   1.000
_cell.angle_alpha   90.00
_cell.angle_beta   90.00
_cell.angle_gamma   90.00
#
_symmetry.space_group_name_H-M   'P 1'
#
loop_
_entity.id
_entity.type
_entity.pdbx_description
1 polymer ?
#
loop_
_entity_poly.entity_id
_entity_poly.type
_entity_poly.pdbx_seq_one_letter_code
_entity_poly.pdbx_strand_id
1 'polypeptide(L)'
;MVARGRADIALVTRSYLSDFMVRNADMAGQFLVSERIDQVYHHYALLRPRHPITGPAFAGTAQVLRDSGQMLKIFEPYRIDVTPVP
;
A
#
# COMPACT_ATOMS: atom_id res chain seq x y z
N MET A 1 -5.89 12.62 -14.12
CA MET A 1 -5.94 12.33 -15.58
C MET A 1 -7.35 11.93 -15.98
N VAL A 2 -7.88 10.82 -15.45
CA VAL A 2 -9.25 10.32 -15.75
C VAL A 2 -10.34 11.34 -15.43
N ALA A 3 -10.37 11.86 -14.20
CA ALA A 3 -11.37 12.84 -13.75
C ALA A 3 -11.48 14.11 -14.62
N ARG A 4 -10.40 14.45 -15.35
CA ARG A 4 -10.32 15.66 -16.18
C ARG A 4 -10.43 15.36 -17.67
N GLY A 5 -10.86 14.15 -18.05
CA GLY A 5 -11.02 13.73 -19.44
C GLY A 5 -9.70 13.64 -20.22
N ARG A 6 -8.55 13.47 -19.54
CA ARG A 6 -7.23 13.38 -20.19
C ARG A 6 -6.76 11.94 -20.42
N ALA A 7 -7.50 10.97 -19.91
CA ALA A 7 -7.28 9.53 -20.09
C ALA A 7 -8.58 8.80 -19.80
N ASP A 8 -8.85 7.70 -20.50
CA ASP A 8 -10.06 6.90 -20.28
C ASP A 8 -9.90 5.92 -19.09
N ILE A 9 -8.67 5.47 -18.85
CA ILE A 9 -8.32 4.53 -17.78
C ILE A 9 -7.00 4.93 -17.10
N ALA A 10 -6.87 4.61 -15.82
CA ALA A 10 -5.62 4.73 -15.09
C ALA A 10 -5.39 3.49 -14.22
N LEU A 11 -4.18 2.94 -14.29
CA LEU A 11 -3.71 1.92 -13.36
C LEU A 11 -3.19 2.63 -12.11
N VAL A 12 -3.72 2.23 -10.95
CA VAL A 12 -3.31 2.73 -9.64
C VAL A 12 -3.28 1.58 -8.65
N THR A 13 -2.55 1.74 -7.55
CA THR A 13 -2.59 0.73 -6.48
C THR A 13 -3.94 0.79 -5.75
N ARG A 14 -4.40 -0.36 -5.23
CA ARG A 14 -5.63 -0.42 -4.42
C ARG A 14 -5.56 0.45 -3.18
N SER A 15 -4.38 0.52 -2.54
CA SER A 15 -4.15 1.37 -1.37
C SER A 15 -4.31 2.85 -1.69
N TYR A 16 -3.74 3.30 -2.82
CA TYR A 16 -3.94 4.67 -3.30
C TYR A 16 -5.41 4.95 -3.61
N LEU A 17 -6.07 4.06 -4.34
CA LEU A 17 -7.48 4.24 -4.70
C LEU A 17 -8.36 4.32 -3.46
N SER A 18 -8.13 3.47 -2.46
CA SER A 18 -8.88 3.48 -1.21
C SER A 18 -8.72 4.80 -0.44
N ASP A 19 -7.48 5.27 -0.25
CA ASP A 19 -7.21 6.55 0.42
C ASP A 19 -7.79 7.73 -0.38
N PHE A 20 -7.66 7.71 -1.71
CA PHE A 20 -8.22 8.73 -2.60
C PHE A 20 -9.75 8.84 -2.46
N MET A 21 -10.45 7.71 -2.44
CA MET A 21 -11.92 7.68 -2.33
C MET A 21 -12.40 8.17 -0.96
N VAL A 22 -11.68 7.85 0.13
CA VAL A 22 -11.99 8.34 1.48
C VAL A 22 -11.85 9.87 1.56
N ARG A 23 -10.81 10.44 0.92
CA ARG A 23 -10.56 11.88 0.93
C ARG A 23 -11.44 12.68 -0.04
N ASN A 24 -12.01 12.03 -1.05
CA ASN A 24 -12.78 12.66 -2.13
C ASN A 24 -14.08 11.89 -2.38
N ALA A 25 -14.93 11.78 -1.35
CA ALA A 25 -16.14 10.98 -1.39
C ALA A 25 -17.12 11.40 -2.51
N ASP A 26 -17.13 12.69 -2.86
CA ASP A 26 -17.90 13.27 -3.96
C ASP A 26 -17.42 12.79 -5.35
N MET A 27 -16.16 12.39 -5.46
CA MET A 27 -15.59 11.86 -6.69
C MET A 27 -15.83 10.36 -6.85
N ALA A 28 -16.21 9.63 -5.79
CA ALA A 28 -16.33 8.18 -5.82
C ALA A 28 -17.37 7.68 -6.83
N GLY A 29 -18.50 8.39 -6.97
CA GLY A 29 -19.54 8.07 -7.95
C GLY A 29 -19.17 8.33 -9.40
N GLN A 30 -18.01 8.95 -9.67
CA GLN A 30 -17.60 9.36 -11.02
C GLN A 30 -16.68 8.33 -11.71
N PHE A 31 -16.29 7.26 -11.00
CA PHE A 31 -15.39 6.24 -11.54
C PHE A 31 -16.00 4.85 -11.45
N LEU A 32 -15.71 4.03 -12.45
CA LEU A 32 -15.91 2.58 -12.39
C LEU A 32 -14.59 1.94 -11.97
N VAL A 33 -14.62 1.15 -10.89
CA VAL A 33 -13.44 0.43 -10.41
C VAL A 33 -13.44 -0.96 -11.02
N SER A 34 -12.43 -1.27 -11.83
CA SER A 34 -12.22 -2.61 -12.37
C SER A 34 -11.85 -3.60 -11.25
N GLU A 35 -12.42 -4.81 -11.30
CA GLU A 35 -12.07 -5.91 -10.39
C GLU A 35 -10.78 -6.65 -10.81
N ARG A 36 -10.32 -6.44 -12.05
CA ARG A 36 -9.13 -7.09 -12.60
C ARG A 36 -7.87 -6.53 -11.94
N ILE A 37 -7.03 -7.41 -11.41
CA ILE A 37 -5.69 -7.07 -10.94
C ILE A 37 -4.73 -7.19 -12.11
N ASP A 38 -4.03 -6.09 -12.42
CA ASP A 38 -2.96 -6.08 -13.43
C ASP A 38 -1.67 -6.67 -12.87
N GLN A 39 -1.28 -6.25 -11.65
CA GLN A 39 -0.04 -6.69 -11.00
C GLN A 39 -0.16 -6.72 -9.47
N VAL A 40 0.56 -7.64 -8.83
CA VAL A 40 0.75 -7.69 -7.37
C VAL A 40 2.17 -7.22 -7.04
N TYR A 41 2.30 -6.26 -6.13
CA TYR A 41 3.59 -5.74 -5.67
C TYR A 41 3.87 -6.17 -4.23
N HIS A 42 5.04 -6.75 -4.00
CA HIS A 42 5.55 -6.99 -2.66
C HIS A 42 6.36 -5.77 -2.21
N HIS A 43 5.93 -5.14 -1.12
CA HIS A 43 6.64 -3.99 -0.56
C HIS A 43 7.88 -4.45 0.23
N TYR A 44 9.03 -3.87 -0.11
CA TYR A 44 10.28 -4.07 0.59
C TYR A 44 10.79 -2.75 1.17
N ALA A 45 11.49 -2.83 2.30
CA ALA A 45 12.24 -1.71 2.83
C ALA A 45 13.63 -1.67 2.18
N LEU A 46 13.98 -0.53 1.59
CA LEU A 46 15.31 -0.28 1.04
C LEU A 46 16.14 0.50 2.06
N LEU A 47 17.32 -0.02 2.38
CA LEU A 47 18.23 0.56 3.36
C LEU A 47 19.52 1.01 2.68
N ARG A 48 20.04 2.17 3.08
CA ARG A 48 21.32 2.68 2.56
C ARG A 48 22.46 1.74 3.00
N PRO A 49 23.40 1.39 2.10
CA PRO A 49 24.60 0.67 2.50
C PRO A 49 25.39 1.42 3.58
N ARG A 50 25.91 0.70 4.58
CA ARG A 50 26.66 1.24 5.73
C ARG A 50 25.87 2.24 6.61
N HIS A 51 24.54 2.16 6.60
CA HIS A 51 23.70 2.87 7.57
C HIS A 51 23.84 2.23 8.98
N PRO A 52 23.73 3.00 10.09
CA PRO A 52 23.82 2.44 11.44
C PRO A 52 22.79 1.35 11.74
N ILE A 53 21.58 1.48 11.17
CA ILE A 53 20.55 0.44 11.20
C ILE A 53 20.81 -0.54 10.05
N THR A 54 21.20 -1.76 10.40
CA THR A 54 21.45 -2.84 9.44
C THR A 54 20.14 -3.48 8.95
N GLY A 55 20.20 -4.19 7.83
CA GLY A 55 19.08 -5.00 7.34
C GLY A 55 18.50 -5.95 8.40
N PRO A 56 19.32 -6.77 9.06
CA PRO A 56 18.85 -7.65 10.14
C PRO A 56 18.22 -6.91 11.32
N ALA A 57 18.79 -5.78 11.75
CA ALA A 57 18.24 -5.00 12.86
C ALA A 57 16.86 -4.40 12.51
N PHE A 58 16.72 -3.88 11.29
CA PHE A 58 15.43 -3.40 10.78
C PHE A 58 14.41 -4.54 10.66
N ALA A 59 14.82 -5.69 10.11
CA ALA A 59 13.97 -6.86 9.97
C ALA A 59 13.49 -7.38 11.34
N GLY A 60 14.36 -7.41 12.35
CA GLY A 60 13.98 -7.78 13.73
C GLY A 60 12.93 -6.83 14.32
N THR A 61 13.08 -5.53 14.10
CA THR A 61 12.08 -4.53 14.54
C THR A 61 10.75 -4.74 13.83
N ALA A 62 10.78 -4.98 12.51
CA ALA A 62 9.58 -5.29 11.73
C ALA A 62 8.91 -6.59 12.22
N GLN A 63 9.68 -7.60 12.61
CA GLN A 63 9.14 -8.86 13.14
C GLN A 63 8.40 -8.64 14.47
N VAL A 64 8.96 -7.86 15.40
CA VAL A 64 8.27 -7.51 16.66
C VAL A 64 6.92 -6.85 16.41
N LEU A 65 6.85 -5.96 15.41
CA LEU A 65 5.58 -5.32 15.02
C LEU A 65 4.58 -6.31 14.41
N ARG A 66 5.05 -7.30 13.64
CA ARG A 66 4.20 -8.38 13.11
C ARG A 66 3.65 -9.23 14.25
N ASP A 67 4.53 -9.72 15.12
CA ASP A 67 4.18 -10.67 16.19
C ASP A 67 3.21 -10.04 17.21
N SER A 68 3.34 -8.73 17.45
CA SER A 68 2.43 -7.99 18.33
C SER A 68 1.11 -7.58 17.67
N GLY A 69 0.93 -7.86 16.37
CA GLY A 69 -0.23 -7.42 15.58
C GLY A 69 -0.27 -5.90 15.32
N GLN A 70 0.72 -5.14 15.80
CA GLN A 70 0.78 -3.69 15.60
C GLN A 70 1.01 -3.33 14.13
N MET A 71 1.73 -4.18 13.39
CA MET A 71 1.92 -4.00 11.96
C MET A 71 0.58 -4.02 11.22
N LEU A 72 -0.34 -4.93 11.57
CA LEU A 72 -1.68 -4.96 10.97
C LEU A 72 -2.43 -3.67 11.25
N LYS A 73 -2.43 -3.18 12.50
CA LYS A 73 -3.10 -1.92 12.88
C LYS A 73 -2.58 -0.71 12.11
N ILE A 74 -1.27 -0.69 11.78
CA ILE A 74 -0.66 0.38 10.99
C ILE A 74 -1.15 0.33 9.53
N PHE A 75 -1.30 -0.86 8.95
CA PHE A 75 -1.56 -1.03 7.51
C PHE A 75 -3.03 -1.20 7.13
N GLU A 76 -3.87 -1.68 8.04
CA GLU A 76 -5.31 -1.92 7.82
C GLU A 76 -6.05 -0.68 7.28
N PRO A 77 -5.84 0.56 7.78
CA PRO A 77 -6.50 1.75 7.25
C PRO A 77 -6.20 2.02 5.76
N TYR A 78 -5.07 1.51 5.28
CA TYR A 78 -4.62 1.67 3.89
C TYR A 78 -4.97 0.48 3.01
N ARG A 79 -5.70 -0.52 3.54
CA ARG A 79 -6.05 -1.78 2.86
C ARG A 79 -4.83 -2.48 2.28
N ILE A 80 -3.73 -2.48 3.05
CA ILE A 80 -2.50 -3.20 2.72
C ILE A 80 -2.47 -4.46 3.58
N ASP A 81 -2.43 -5.62 2.93
CA ASP A 81 -2.37 -6.89 3.63
C ASP A 81 -0.96 -7.16 4.17
N VAL A 82 -0.88 -7.53 5.45
CA VAL A 82 0.36 -7.98 6.07
C VAL A 82 0.48 -9.49 5.83
N THR A 83 1.21 -9.89 4.80
CA THR A 83 1.42 -11.29 4.48
C THR A 83 2.51 -11.92 5.37
N PRO A 84 2.42 -13.24 5.65
CA PRO A 84 3.54 -13.99 6.21
C PRO A 84 4.79 -13.85 5.33
N VAL A 85 5.96 -13.80 5.96
CA VAL A 85 7.24 -13.89 5.24
C VAL A 85 7.53 -15.38 5.02
N PRO A 86 7.89 -15.81 3.78
CA PRO A 86 8.29 -17.19 3.50
C PRO A 86 9.54 -17.63 4.28
#